data_AF-A0A3D0N9M3-F1
#
_entry.id   AF-A0A3D0N9M3-F1
#
_cell.length_a   1.000
_cell.length_b   1.000
_cell.length_c   1.000
_cell.angle_alpha   90.00
_cell.angle_beta   90.00
_cell.angle_gamma   90.00
#
_symmetry.space_group_name_H-M   'P 1'
#
loop_
_entity.id
_entity.type
_entity.pdbx_description
1 polymer ?
#
loop_
_entity_poly.entity_id
_entity_poly.type
_entity_poly.pdbx_seq_one_letter_code
_entity_poly.pdbx_strand_id
1 'polypeptide(L)'
;MQDGFSSTGFLGAAKGPLADSFKGMLWDADGKIRLCYVPSDSSQVWSEPSYDTQKVKAYWKQYLDQVSTFHGYDAATKKRAAEALKVRSGQLDDFFKYNHIEIIEFFRQMERREEQLQRSDMTGVWSLKGQGTKLQGEVNATRAGYLASLDLIWEGIERDLNSFGQGDVLEIGELDGPAISSSQIDKFIPWFDLLCGLALLIGFCTPVAAIATAGFLLSVCLTQFPGAEGAQPVYYQAIEMFALLVVAFVGGGKYLSLDSVINHFCKSCCNSSEQTVKE
;
A
#
# COMPACT_ATOMS: atom_id res chain seq x y z
N MET A 1 1.41 -17.30 1.94
CA MET A 1 1.53 -16.92 3.38
C MET A 1 2.95 -16.45 3.68
N GLN A 2 3.24 -15.17 3.45
CA GLN A 2 4.43 -14.50 4.01
C GLN A 2 3.95 -13.78 5.27
N ASP A 3 4.26 -14.33 6.45
CA ASP A 3 4.16 -13.62 7.74
C ASP A 3 5.29 -12.56 7.83
N GLY A 4 5.33 -11.68 6.83
CA GLY A 4 6.28 -10.58 6.69
C GLY A 4 5.65 -9.26 7.13
N PHE A 5 6.50 -8.29 7.43
CA PHE A 5 6.10 -6.90 7.65
C PHE A 5 5.17 -6.42 6.52
N SER A 6 4.02 -5.82 6.88
CA SER A 6 3.13 -5.18 5.91
C SER A 6 2.91 -3.70 6.20
N SER A 7 3.16 -2.89 5.17
CA SER A 7 2.96 -1.45 5.12
C SER A 7 1.49 -1.07 4.88
N THR A 8 0.61 -2.03 4.61
CA THR A 8 -0.82 -1.79 4.34
C THR A 8 -1.51 -1.02 5.45
N GLY A 9 -1.36 -1.46 6.71
CA GLY A 9 -1.91 -0.75 7.86
C GLY A 9 -1.31 0.64 8.04
N PHE A 10 -0.03 0.80 7.75
CA PHE A 10 0.70 2.07 7.89
C PHE A 10 0.25 3.11 6.84
N LEU A 11 0.21 2.71 5.56
CA LEU A 11 -0.23 3.55 4.44
C LEU A 11 -1.73 3.87 4.53
N GLY A 12 -2.56 2.91 4.97
CA GLY A 12 -4.00 3.08 5.11
C GLY A 12 -4.38 4.03 6.24
N ALA A 13 -3.58 4.06 7.30
CA ALA A 13 -3.76 4.95 8.44
C ALA A 13 -3.21 6.37 8.21
N ALA A 14 -2.66 6.68 7.03
CA ALA A 14 -2.03 7.97 6.76
C ALA A 14 -2.97 9.16 7.00
N LYS A 15 -2.45 10.21 7.64
CA LYS A 15 -3.13 11.46 8.00
C LYS A 15 -2.27 12.66 7.62
N GLY A 16 -2.90 13.69 7.07
CA GLY A 16 -2.26 14.93 6.67
C GLY A 16 -2.34 15.19 5.16
N PRO A 17 -1.63 16.21 4.66
CA PRO A 17 -1.75 16.67 3.28
C PRO A 17 -1.25 15.66 2.23
N LEU A 18 -0.41 14.70 2.64
CA LEU A 18 0.12 13.65 1.76
C LEU A 18 -0.63 12.31 1.92
N ALA A 19 -1.71 12.27 2.72
CA ALA A 19 -2.43 11.03 3.02
C ALA A 19 -2.96 10.34 1.74
N ASP A 20 -3.46 11.11 0.77
CA ASP A 20 -3.98 10.56 -0.48
C ASP A 20 -2.87 9.93 -1.33
N SER A 21 -1.66 10.50 -1.31
CA SER A 21 -0.50 9.93 -1.98
C SER A 21 -0.06 8.60 -1.36
N PHE A 22 -0.05 8.49 -0.03
CA PHE A 22 0.29 7.25 0.66
C PHE A 22 -0.79 6.17 0.48
N LYS A 23 -2.07 6.54 0.59
CA LYS A 23 -3.19 5.62 0.37
C LYS A 23 -3.30 5.18 -1.08
N GLY A 24 -2.92 6.03 -2.03
CA GLY A 24 -2.86 5.68 -3.46
C GLY A 24 -1.82 4.61 -3.80
N MET A 25 -0.89 4.30 -2.90
CA MET A 25 0.04 3.15 -3.04
C MET A 25 -0.60 1.82 -2.62
N LEU A 26 -1.78 1.87 -1.99
CA LEU A 26 -2.54 0.68 -1.65
C LEU A 26 -3.49 0.34 -2.79
N TRP A 27 -3.40 -0.90 -3.25
CA TRP A 27 -4.40 -1.43 -4.14
C TRP A 27 -5.77 -1.43 -3.47
N ASP A 28 -6.75 -0.88 -4.19
CA ASP A 28 -8.15 -0.80 -3.78
C ASP A 28 -8.34 -0.26 -2.35
N ALA A 29 -7.58 0.78 -1.97
CA ALA A 29 -7.64 1.40 -0.64
C ALA A 29 -9.08 1.81 -0.23
N ASP A 30 -9.89 2.18 -1.22
CA ASP A 30 -11.28 2.56 -1.05
C ASP A 30 -12.29 1.43 -1.28
N GLY A 31 -11.84 0.25 -1.70
CA GLY A 31 -12.69 -0.89 -2.00
C GLY A 31 -13.50 -0.76 -3.30
N LYS A 32 -13.35 0.35 -4.04
CA LYS A 32 -14.16 0.69 -5.22
C LYS A 32 -14.03 -0.37 -6.32
N ILE A 33 -12.87 -1.00 -6.48
CA ILE A 33 -12.63 -2.02 -7.50
C ILE A 33 -13.41 -3.29 -7.14
N ARG A 34 -13.25 -3.80 -5.92
CA ARG A 34 -13.99 -4.99 -5.45
C ARG A 34 -15.49 -4.73 -5.39
N LEU A 35 -15.90 -3.53 -4.99
CA LEU A 35 -17.28 -3.07 -4.99
C LEU A 35 -17.85 -2.82 -6.39
N CYS A 36 -17.06 -3.00 -7.46
CA CYS A 36 -17.50 -2.78 -8.84
C CYS A 36 -18.09 -1.39 -9.06
N TYR A 37 -17.65 -0.39 -8.29
CA TYR A 37 -18.31 0.91 -8.19
C TYR A 37 -18.19 1.72 -9.49
N VAL A 38 -19.31 2.33 -9.89
CA VAL A 38 -19.42 3.26 -11.01
C VAL A 38 -19.98 4.58 -10.47
N PRO A 39 -19.23 5.70 -10.58
CA PRO A 39 -19.63 6.98 -10.02
C PRO A 39 -20.86 7.56 -10.74
N SER A 40 -21.59 8.40 -10.02
CA SER A 40 -22.64 9.23 -10.62
C SER A 40 -22.05 10.23 -11.63
N ASP A 41 -22.77 10.43 -12.72
CA ASP A 41 -22.42 11.39 -13.76
C ASP A 41 -22.77 12.80 -13.32
N SER A 42 -21.75 13.58 -12.98
CA SER A 42 -21.87 14.97 -12.54
C SER A 42 -22.34 15.93 -13.64
N SER A 43 -22.39 15.49 -14.90
CA SER A 43 -22.92 16.27 -16.02
C SER A 43 -24.44 16.16 -16.18
N GLN A 44 -25.07 15.21 -15.49
CA GLN A 44 -26.52 14.98 -15.58
C GLN A 44 -27.26 15.54 -14.36
N VAL A 45 -28.48 16.04 -14.58
CA VAL A 45 -29.33 16.66 -13.54
C VAL A 45 -29.73 15.66 -12.45
N TRP A 46 -29.85 14.38 -12.81
CA TRP A 46 -30.03 13.27 -11.89
C TRP A 46 -29.21 12.09 -12.40
N SER A 47 -28.16 11.73 -11.67
CA SER A 47 -27.41 10.51 -11.88
C SER A 47 -27.26 9.77 -10.56
N GLU A 48 -27.52 8.47 -10.57
CA GLU A 48 -27.36 7.60 -9.42
C GLU A 48 -26.08 6.79 -9.59
N PRO A 49 -25.26 6.63 -8.52
CA PRO A 49 -24.13 5.71 -8.59
C PRO A 49 -24.63 4.30 -8.89
N SER A 50 -23.79 3.51 -9.54
CA SER A 50 -24.15 2.14 -9.92
C SER A 50 -22.97 1.20 -9.73
N TYR A 51 -23.14 -0.08 -10.10
CA TYR A 51 -22.06 -1.05 -10.12
C TYR A 51 -21.99 -1.75 -11.49
N ASP A 52 -20.77 -2.10 -11.91
CA ASP A 52 -20.53 -2.88 -13.11
C ASP A 52 -19.60 -4.06 -12.82
N THR A 53 -20.16 -5.27 -12.78
CA THR A 53 -19.43 -6.51 -12.50
C THR A 53 -18.61 -7.01 -13.70
N GLN A 54 -18.77 -6.43 -14.90
CA GLN A 54 -18.11 -6.91 -16.11
C GLN A 54 -16.59 -6.82 -16.03
N LYS A 55 -16.05 -5.72 -15.48
CA LYS A 55 -14.59 -5.53 -15.34
C LYS A 55 -13.97 -6.61 -14.45
N VAL A 56 -14.57 -6.85 -13.28
CA VAL A 56 -14.11 -7.87 -12.33
C VAL A 56 -14.22 -9.28 -12.93
N LYS A 57 -15.32 -9.60 -13.62
CA LYS A 57 -15.47 -10.90 -14.29
C LYS A 57 -14.47 -11.10 -15.44
N ALA A 58 -14.19 -10.06 -16.21
CA ALA A 58 -13.18 -10.10 -17.26
C ALA A 58 -11.79 -10.38 -16.67
N TYR A 59 -11.48 -9.74 -15.54
CA TYR A 59 -10.25 -10.02 -14.80
C TYR A 59 -10.18 -11.46 -14.27
N TRP A 60 -11.25 -11.97 -13.67
CA TRP A 60 -11.30 -13.36 -13.22
C TRP A 60 -11.16 -14.37 -14.37
N LYS A 61 -11.66 -14.03 -15.56
CA LYS A 61 -11.45 -14.84 -16.76
C LYS A 61 -9.98 -14.85 -17.20
N GLN A 62 -9.31 -13.70 -17.14
CA GLN A 62 -7.88 -13.61 -17.41
C GLN A 62 -7.08 -14.45 -16.40
N TYR A 63 -7.46 -14.39 -15.13
CA TYR A 63 -6.86 -15.20 -14.08
C TYR A 63 -7.06 -16.70 -14.33
N LEU A 64 -8.24 -17.15 -14.75
CA LEU A 64 -8.45 -18.54 -15.18
C LEU A 64 -7.48 -18.96 -16.30
N ASP A 65 -7.24 -18.09 -17.29
CA ASP A 65 -6.30 -18.37 -18.37
C ASP A 65 -4.85 -18.48 -17.84
N GLN A 66 -4.45 -17.62 -16.90
CA GLN A 66 -3.14 -17.67 -16.23
C GLN A 66 -2.96 -18.96 -15.42
N VAL A 67 -3.91 -19.28 -14.54
CA VAL A 67 -3.89 -20.51 -13.72
C VAL A 67 -3.87 -21.75 -14.62
N SER A 68 -4.66 -21.75 -15.71
CA SER A 68 -4.68 -22.87 -16.66
C SER A 68 -3.33 -23.08 -17.35
N THR A 69 -2.58 -22.02 -17.59
CA THR A 69 -1.24 -22.07 -18.17
C THR A 69 -0.21 -22.50 -17.12
N PHE A 70 -0.30 -21.95 -15.92
CA PHE A 70 0.61 -22.21 -14.81
C PHE A 70 0.61 -23.69 -14.38
N HIS A 71 -0.57 -24.29 -14.23
CA HIS A 71 -0.70 -25.70 -13.86
C HIS A 71 -0.80 -26.65 -15.06
N GLY A 72 -0.81 -26.14 -16.30
CA GLY A 72 -0.92 -26.95 -17.51
C GLY A 72 -2.22 -27.75 -17.61
N TYR A 73 -3.38 -27.10 -17.44
CA TYR A 73 -4.68 -27.76 -17.48
C TYR A 73 -4.96 -28.42 -18.83
N ASP A 74 -5.50 -29.64 -18.79
CA ASP A 74 -6.08 -30.29 -19.95
C ASP A 74 -7.45 -29.67 -20.31
N ALA A 75 -7.95 -29.98 -21.49
CA ALA A 75 -9.21 -29.42 -21.99
C ALA A 75 -10.42 -29.75 -21.09
N ALA A 76 -10.44 -30.91 -20.44
CA ALA A 76 -11.53 -31.28 -19.54
C ALA A 76 -11.46 -30.51 -18.22
N THR A 77 -10.27 -30.35 -17.64
CA THR A 77 -10.08 -29.57 -16.41
C THR A 77 -10.34 -28.09 -16.63
N LYS A 78 -9.87 -27.51 -17.74
CA LYS A 78 -10.16 -26.12 -18.10
C LYS A 78 -11.66 -25.86 -18.21
N LYS A 79 -12.43 -26.83 -18.74
CA LYS A 79 -13.90 -26.71 -18.79
C LYS A 79 -14.54 -26.71 -17.40
N ARG A 80 -14.11 -27.61 -16.49
CA ARG A 80 -14.61 -27.64 -15.11
C ARG A 80 -14.26 -26.37 -14.34
N ALA A 81 -13.03 -25.87 -14.51
CA ALA A 81 -12.60 -24.61 -13.92
C ALA A 81 -13.41 -23.40 -14.46
N ALA A 82 -13.75 -23.39 -15.76
CA ALA A 82 -14.64 -22.38 -16.33
C ALA A 82 -16.08 -22.47 -15.78
N GLU A 83 -16.59 -23.67 -15.51
CA GLU A 83 -17.89 -23.87 -14.86
C GLU A 83 -17.87 -23.36 -13.41
N ALA A 84 -16.81 -23.64 -12.65
CA ALA A 84 -16.61 -23.10 -11.31
C ALA A 84 -16.55 -21.56 -11.32
N LEU A 85 -15.81 -20.97 -12.27
CA LEU A 85 -15.75 -19.52 -12.45
C LEU A 85 -17.14 -18.92 -12.75
N LYS A 86 -17.97 -19.60 -13.55
CA LYS A 86 -19.34 -19.15 -13.84
C LYS A 86 -20.21 -19.15 -12.59
N VAL A 87 -20.08 -20.15 -11.72
CA VAL A 87 -20.81 -20.19 -10.44
C VAL A 87 -20.39 -19.01 -9.56
N ARG A 88 -19.09 -18.76 -9.41
CA ARG A 88 -18.57 -17.63 -8.61
C ARG A 88 -18.95 -16.26 -9.20
N SER A 89 -18.96 -16.14 -10.53
CA SER A 89 -19.47 -14.95 -11.22
C SER A 89 -20.95 -14.70 -10.95
N GLY A 90 -21.75 -15.77 -10.85
CA GLY A 90 -23.15 -15.69 -10.45
C GLY A 90 -23.32 -15.26 -9.00
N GLN A 91 -22.48 -15.75 -8.07
CA GLN A 91 -22.50 -15.31 -6.67
C GLN A 91 -22.21 -13.81 -6.53
N LEU A 92 -21.30 -13.27 -7.35
CA LEU A 92 -21.04 -11.84 -7.40
C LEU A 92 -22.29 -11.05 -7.85
N ASP A 93 -22.95 -11.49 -8.92
CA ASP A 93 -24.17 -10.85 -9.40
C ASP A 93 -25.31 -10.92 -8.38
N ASP A 94 -25.49 -12.09 -7.75
CA ASP A 94 -26.48 -12.31 -6.73
C ASP A 94 -26.21 -11.43 -5.50
N PHE A 95 -24.95 -11.29 -5.09
CA PHE A 95 -24.56 -10.38 -4.00
C PHE A 95 -25.03 -8.94 -4.27
N PHE A 96 -24.76 -8.41 -5.47
CA PHE A 96 -25.18 -7.06 -5.83
C PHE A 96 -26.68 -6.92 -6.08
N LYS A 97 -27.35 -8.00 -6.51
CA LYS A 97 -28.79 -8.03 -6.73
C LYS A 97 -29.56 -8.03 -5.41
N TYR A 98 -29.15 -8.86 -4.45
CA TYR A 98 -29.80 -8.96 -3.15
C TYR A 98 -29.54 -7.73 -2.27
N ASN A 99 -28.33 -7.17 -2.33
CA ASN A 99 -27.95 -5.98 -1.56
C ASN A 99 -28.10 -4.68 -2.35
N HIS A 100 -28.83 -4.69 -3.48
CA HIS A 100 -28.86 -3.56 -4.43
C HIS A 100 -29.18 -2.22 -3.75
N ILE A 101 -30.27 -2.16 -2.98
CA ILE A 101 -30.72 -0.92 -2.34
C ILE A 101 -29.65 -0.39 -1.38
N GLU A 102 -29.14 -1.26 -0.51
CA GLU A 102 -28.16 -0.88 0.51
C GLU A 102 -26.82 -0.46 -0.09
N ILE A 103 -26.36 -1.15 -1.14
CA ILE A 103 -25.11 -0.82 -1.83
C ILE A 103 -25.22 0.54 -2.53
N ILE A 104 -26.35 0.83 -3.17
CA ILE A 104 -26.57 2.12 -3.84
C ILE A 104 -26.65 3.26 -2.81
N GLU A 105 -27.33 3.04 -1.67
CA GLU A 105 -27.32 3.99 -0.56
C GLU A 105 -25.91 4.20 0.01
N PHE A 106 -25.15 3.13 0.18
CA PHE A 106 -23.76 3.19 0.62
C PHE A 106 -22.88 3.97 -0.38
N PHE A 107 -23.05 3.77 -1.69
CA PHE A 107 -22.33 4.53 -2.71
C PHE A 107 -22.65 6.03 -2.66
N ARG A 108 -23.92 6.39 -2.44
CA ARG A 108 -24.30 7.79 -2.22
C ARG A 108 -23.64 8.38 -0.97
N GLN A 109 -23.55 7.60 0.11
CA GLN A 109 -22.85 8.04 1.32
C GLN A 109 -21.35 8.25 1.06
N MET A 110 -20.72 7.39 0.26
CA MET A 110 -19.32 7.56 -0.16
C MET A 110 -19.13 8.83 -0.98
N GLU A 111 -19.93 9.06 -2.02
CA GLU A 111 -19.85 10.27 -2.85
C GLU A 111 -20.06 11.54 -2.03
N ARG A 112 -21.08 11.56 -1.16
CA ARG A 112 -21.33 12.68 -0.25
C ARG A 112 -20.13 12.96 0.66
N ARG A 113 -19.43 11.91 1.10
CA ARG A 113 -18.24 12.06 1.95
C ARG A 113 -17.07 12.63 1.16
N GLU A 114 -16.86 12.18 -0.07
CA GLU A 114 -15.83 12.73 -0.98
C GLU A 114 -16.08 14.21 -1.26
N GLU A 115 -17.33 14.60 -1.55
CA GLU A 115 -17.70 16.00 -1.72
C GLU A 115 -17.45 16.85 -0.47
N GLN A 116 -17.73 16.32 0.73
CA GLN A 116 -17.46 17.00 1.99
C GLN A 116 -15.97 17.24 2.22
N LEU A 117 -15.12 16.29 1.81
CA LEU A 117 -13.67 16.43 1.92
C LEU A 117 -13.10 17.47 0.97
N GLN A 118 -13.72 17.64 -0.21
CA GLN A 118 -13.32 18.65 -1.20
C GLN A 118 -13.74 20.08 -0.82
N ARG A 119 -14.73 20.26 0.06
CA ARG A 119 -15.20 21.59 0.49
C ARG A 119 -14.36 22.14 1.65
N SER A 120 -13.53 23.14 1.37
CA SER A 120 -12.67 23.84 2.35
C SER A 120 -13.44 24.53 3.50
N ASP A 121 -14.71 24.84 3.29
CA ASP A 121 -15.50 25.67 4.22
C ASP A 121 -15.96 24.88 5.46
N MET A 122 -15.93 23.55 5.40
CA MET A 122 -16.40 22.65 6.46
C MET A 122 -15.29 22.28 7.46
N THR A 123 -14.02 22.52 7.11
CA THR A 123 -12.83 22.15 7.89
C THR A 123 -12.54 23.11 9.05
N GLY A 124 -13.30 24.20 9.21
CA GLY A 124 -13.09 25.19 10.28
C GLY A 124 -13.93 24.97 11.55
N VAL A 125 -15.04 24.21 11.48
CA VAL A 125 -16.02 24.13 12.57
C VAL A 125 -15.89 22.82 13.35
N TRP A 126 -15.48 22.89 14.62
CA TRP A 126 -15.24 21.72 15.48
C TRP A 126 -16.44 20.75 15.59
N SER A 127 -17.68 21.27 15.59
CA SER A 127 -18.89 20.43 15.59
C SER A 127 -19.10 19.66 14.28
N LEU A 128 -18.77 20.26 13.13
CA LEU A 128 -18.86 19.60 11.82
C LEU A 128 -17.74 18.59 11.62
N LYS A 129 -16.58 18.81 12.26
CA LYS A 129 -15.48 17.84 12.32
C LYS A 129 -15.88 16.56 13.03
N GLY A 130 -16.50 16.67 14.21
CA GLY A 130 -16.97 15.50 14.97
C GLY A 130 -18.05 14.69 14.24
N GLN A 131 -18.89 15.36 13.45
CA GLN A 131 -19.87 14.68 12.58
C GLN A 131 -19.20 13.98 11.40
N GLY A 132 -18.20 14.63 10.77
CA GLY A 132 -17.45 14.04 9.66
C GLY A 132 -16.62 12.82 10.05
N THR A 133 -16.00 12.82 11.23
CA THR A 133 -15.25 11.66 11.73
C THR A 133 -16.18 10.48 12.07
N LYS A 134 -17.35 10.75 12.66
CA LYS A 134 -18.38 9.74 12.89
C LYS A 134 -18.87 9.12 11.58
N LEU A 135 -19.22 9.96 10.60
CA LEU A 135 -19.67 9.50 9.28
C LEU A 135 -18.58 8.68 8.58
N GLN A 136 -17.31 9.09 8.68
CA GLN A 136 -16.19 8.31 8.14
C GLN A 136 -16.09 6.92 8.80
N GLY A 137 -16.28 6.84 10.11
CA GLY A 137 -16.27 5.57 10.84
C GLY A 137 -17.40 4.64 10.38
N GLU A 138 -18.60 5.19 10.19
CA GLU A 138 -19.76 4.44 9.68
C GLU A 138 -19.52 3.95 8.24
N VAL A 139 -19.08 4.82 7.33
CA VAL A 139 -18.75 4.44 5.95
C VAL A 139 -17.66 3.36 5.93
N ASN A 140 -16.61 3.50 6.74
CA ASN A 140 -15.53 2.52 6.81
C ASN A 140 -16.00 1.15 7.37
N ALA A 141 -16.88 1.15 8.37
CA ALA A 141 -17.41 -0.09 8.95
C ALA A 141 -18.33 -0.82 7.96
N THR A 142 -19.24 -0.09 7.31
CA THR A 142 -20.12 -0.64 6.27
C THR A 142 -19.31 -1.16 5.08
N ARG A 143 -18.29 -0.40 4.65
CA ARG A 143 -17.34 -0.82 3.61
C ARG A 143 -16.68 -2.14 3.98
N ALA A 144 -16.13 -2.24 5.20
CA ALA A 144 -15.45 -3.45 5.65
C ALA A 144 -16.38 -4.68 5.67
N GLY A 145 -17.65 -4.51 6.04
CA GLY A 145 -18.65 -5.59 6.01
C GLY A 145 -18.93 -6.13 4.60
N TYR A 146 -19.13 -5.23 3.63
CA TYR A 146 -19.34 -5.63 2.23
C TYR A 146 -18.07 -6.21 1.61
N LEU A 147 -16.91 -5.60 1.86
CA LEU A 147 -15.63 -6.12 1.37
C LEU A 147 -15.32 -7.51 1.93
N ALA A 148 -15.57 -7.78 3.22
CA ALA A 148 -15.39 -9.11 3.79
C ALA A 148 -16.24 -10.18 3.07
N SER A 149 -17.45 -9.82 2.64
CA SER A 149 -18.32 -10.74 1.89
C SER A 149 -17.81 -10.98 0.46
N LEU A 150 -17.30 -9.92 -0.18
CA LEU A 150 -16.69 -10.02 -1.51
C LEU A 150 -15.36 -10.79 -1.47
N ASP A 151 -14.55 -10.59 -0.43
CA ASP A 151 -13.27 -11.27 -0.24
C ASP A 151 -13.45 -12.78 -0.16
N LEU A 152 -14.52 -13.28 0.48
CA LEU A 152 -14.87 -14.70 0.46
C LEU A 152 -15.18 -15.23 -0.95
N ILE A 153 -15.73 -14.40 -1.85
CA ILE A 153 -15.94 -14.78 -3.25
C ILE A 153 -14.60 -14.83 -3.99
N TRP A 154 -13.73 -13.83 -3.78
CA TRP A 154 -12.39 -13.77 -4.38
C TRP A 154 -11.50 -14.92 -3.92
N GLU A 155 -11.41 -15.18 -2.63
CA GLU A 155 -10.70 -16.34 -2.04
C GLU A 155 -11.30 -17.65 -2.54
N GLY A 156 -12.63 -17.71 -2.69
CA GLY A 156 -13.33 -18.85 -3.27
C GLY A 156 -12.88 -19.13 -4.71
N ILE A 157 -12.67 -18.10 -5.53
CA ILE A 157 -12.16 -18.24 -6.90
C ILE A 157 -10.72 -18.72 -6.90
N GLU A 158 -9.84 -18.08 -6.13
CA GLU A 158 -8.44 -18.48 -6.03
C GLU A 158 -8.33 -19.95 -5.62
N ARG A 159 -9.05 -20.33 -4.57
CA ARG A 159 -9.04 -21.71 -4.05
C ARG A 159 -9.63 -22.69 -5.06
N ASP A 160 -10.81 -22.41 -5.60
CA ASP A 160 -11.50 -23.35 -6.50
C ASP A 160 -10.71 -23.53 -7.79
N LEU A 161 -10.13 -22.45 -8.35
CA LEU A 161 -9.31 -22.54 -9.54
C LEU A 161 -8.00 -23.27 -9.26
N ASN A 162 -7.22 -22.89 -8.25
CA ASN A 162 -5.96 -23.58 -7.95
C ASN A 162 -6.16 -25.05 -7.51
N SER A 163 -7.33 -25.44 -6.99
CA SER A 163 -7.62 -26.83 -6.57
C SER A 163 -7.51 -27.86 -7.69
N PHE A 164 -7.64 -27.42 -8.94
CA PHE A 164 -7.50 -28.28 -10.12
C PHE A 164 -6.03 -28.53 -10.51
N GLY A 165 -5.10 -27.73 -9.97
CA GLY A 165 -3.66 -27.87 -10.20
C GLY A 165 -2.97 -28.72 -9.13
N GLN A 166 -1.73 -29.12 -9.42
CA GLN A 166 -0.80 -29.67 -8.43
C GLN A 166 0.35 -28.68 -8.24
N GLY A 167 0.84 -28.54 -7.01
CA GLY A 167 2.00 -27.72 -6.67
C GLY A 167 1.66 -26.38 -6.03
N ASP A 168 2.43 -25.35 -6.37
CA ASP A 168 2.33 -24.01 -5.78
C ASP A 168 1.00 -23.33 -6.14
N VAL A 169 0.50 -22.47 -5.26
CA VAL A 169 -0.73 -21.70 -5.50
C VAL A 169 -0.38 -20.43 -6.27
N LEU A 170 -1.06 -20.19 -7.39
CA LEU A 170 -0.98 -18.90 -8.07
C LEU A 170 -1.96 -17.93 -7.40
N GLU A 171 -1.45 -17.01 -6.59
CA GLU A 171 -2.27 -15.97 -5.94
C GLU A 171 -2.94 -15.07 -6.99
N ILE A 172 -4.21 -14.70 -6.76
CA ILE A 172 -4.90 -13.75 -7.65
C ILE A 172 -4.27 -12.36 -7.48
N GLY A 173 -3.78 -11.79 -8.58
CA GLY A 173 -3.13 -10.48 -8.55
C GLY A 173 -4.10 -9.32 -8.29
N GLU A 174 -3.55 -8.11 -8.25
CA GLU A 174 -4.28 -6.86 -8.09
C GLU A 174 -4.79 -6.34 -9.45
N LEU A 175 -6.11 -6.15 -9.60
CA LEU A 175 -6.71 -5.54 -10.79
C LEU A 175 -6.47 -4.02 -10.77
N ASP A 176 -5.85 -3.45 -11.81
CA ASP A 176 -5.46 -2.02 -11.85
C ASP A 176 -4.59 -1.61 -10.63
N GLY A 177 -3.66 -2.48 -10.23
CA GLY A 177 -2.72 -2.22 -9.14
C GLY A 177 -1.90 -0.93 -9.36
N PRO A 178 -1.58 -0.18 -8.29
CA PRO A 178 -0.76 1.03 -8.40
C PRO A 178 0.64 0.69 -8.91
N ALA A 179 1.27 1.64 -9.61
CA ALA A 179 2.60 1.44 -10.21
C ALA A 179 3.70 1.08 -9.20
N ILE A 180 3.52 1.52 -7.94
CA ILE A 180 4.28 1.06 -6.78
C ILE A 180 3.27 0.45 -5.82
N SER A 181 3.25 -0.89 -5.74
CA SER A 181 2.36 -1.60 -4.83
C SER A 181 2.93 -1.65 -3.42
N SER A 182 2.06 -1.70 -2.41
CA SER A 182 2.45 -1.94 -1.02
C SER A 182 3.27 -3.23 -0.87
N SER A 183 3.03 -4.25 -1.69
CA SER A 183 3.80 -5.50 -1.68
C SER A 183 5.28 -5.32 -2.08
N GLN A 184 5.62 -4.32 -2.91
CA GLN A 184 7.01 -3.99 -3.20
C GLN A 184 7.66 -3.27 -2.02
N ILE A 185 6.90 -2.37 -1.37
CA ILE A 185 7.33 -1.65 -0.17
C ILE A 185 7.58 -2.64 0.98
N ASP A 186 6.73 -3.64 1.16
CA ASP A 186 6.80 -4.67 2.20
C ASP A 186 8.08 -5.51 2.11
N LYS A 187 8.58 -5.76 0.90
CA LYS A 187 9.85 -6.46 0.67
C LYS A 187 11.06 -5.56 0.84
N PHE A 188 10.94 -4.28 0.50
CA PHE A 188 12.05 -3.33 0.50
C PHE A 188 12.38 -2.81 1.89
N ILE A 189 11.37 -2.40 2.67
CA ILE A 189 11.57 -1.71 3.96
C ILE A 189 12.43 -2.53 4.94
N PRO A 190 12.18 -3.83 5.18
CA PRO A 190 12.96 -4.60 6.15
C PRO A 190 14.45 -4.71 5.77
N TRP A 191 14.75 -4.91 4.49
CA TRP A 191 16.13 -5.00 4.01
C TRP A 191 16.83 -3.64 4.03
N PHE A 192 16.11 -2.57 3.68
CA PHE A 192 16.62 -1.21 3.75
C PHE A 192 17.00 -0.84 5.19
N ASP A 193 16.09 -1.04 6.15
CA ASP A 193 16.33 -0.71 7.56
C ASP A 193 17.47 -1.55 8.16
N LEU A 194 17.51 -2.85 7.85
CA LEU A 194 18.60 -3.74 8.30
C LEU A 194 19.96 -3.31 7.73
N LEU A 195 20.03 -2.98 6.44
CA LEU A 195 21.28 -2.54 5.80
C LEU A 195 21.74 -1.19 6.34
N CYS A 196 20.85 -0.21 6.48
CA CYS A 196 21.21 1.10 7.03
C CYS A 196 21.58 1.02 8.51
N GLY A 197 20.84 0.26 9.31
CA GLY A 197 21.16 0.04 10.72
C GLY A 197 22.51 -0.65 10.91
N LEU A 198 22.79 -1.69 10.12
CA LEU A 198 24.08 -2.39 10.15
C LEU A 198 25.23 -1.49 9.66
N ALA A 199 25.01 -0.69 8.61
CA ALA A 199 25.97 0.30 8.12
C ALA A 199 26.31 1.34 9.20
N LEU A 200 25.32 1.81 9.97
CA LEU A 200 25.52 2.72 11.09
C LEU A 200 26.27 2.07 12.27
N LEU A 201 25.97 0.81 12.61
CA LEU A 201 26.65 0.08 13.69
C LEU A 201 28.12 -0.22 13.36
N ILE A 202 28.39 -0.67 12.12
CA ILE A 202 29.73 -0.98 11.65
C ILE A 202 30.53 0.31 11.37
N GLY A 203 29.84 1.42 11.11
CA GLY A 203 30.48 2.66 10.73
C GLY A 203 30.96 2.67 9.28
N PHE A 204 30.24 1.99 8.39
CA PHE A 204 30.47 1.96 6.95
C PHE A 204 29.43 2.83 6.24
N CYS A 205 29.88 3.73 5.35
CA CYS A 205 29.09 4.80 4.74
C CYS A 205 28.21 5.60 5.73
N THR A 206 28.73 5.91 6.94
CA THR A 206 27.93 6.44 8.06
C THR A 206 27.11 7.70 7.71
N PRO A 207 27.64 8.72 7.00
CA PRO A 207 26.84 9.89 6.63
C PRO A 207 25.72 9.58 5.64
N VAL A 208 25.97 8.66 4.70
CA VAL A 208 24.98 8.27 3.68
C VAL A 208 23.88 7.43 4.32
N ALA A 209 24.25 6.45 5.16
CA ALA A 209 23.30 5.65 5.91
C ALA A 209 22.45 6.52 6.85
N ALA A 210 23.05 7.49 7.55
CA ALA A 210 22.33 8.39 8.44
C ALA A 210 21.33 9.28 7.68
N ILE A 211 21.70 9.83 6.51
CA ILE A 211 20.78 10.62 5.67
C ILE A 211 19.65 9.73 5.12
N ALA A 212 19.97 8.51 4.66
CA ALA A 212 18.99 7.58 4.13
C ALA A 212 17.95 7.18 5.20
N THR A 213 18.39 6.80 6.41
CA THR A 213 17.52 6.48 7.53
C THR A 213 16.74 7.71 8.02
N ALA A 214 17.34 8.90 8.04
CA ALA A 214 16.63 10.13 8.37
C ALA A 214 15.54 10.45 7.33
N GLY A 215 15.81 10.25 6.04
CA GLY A 215 14.82 10.41 4.97
C GLY A 215 13.66 9.41 5.10
N PHE A 216 13.96 8.17 5.49
CA PHE A 216 12.93 7.18 5.80
C PHE A 216 12.07 7.61 7.01
N LEU A 217 12.67 8.01 8.13
CA LEU A 217 11.92 8.51 9.29
C LEU A 217 11.11 9.78 8.97
N LEU A 218 11.62 10.65 8.09
CA LEU A 218 10.87 11.80 7.60
C LEU A 218 9.60 11.34 6.87
N SER A 219 9.68 10.32 6.00
CA SER A 219 8.48 9.75 5.38
C SER A 219 7.50 9.23 6.44
N VAL A 220 8.00 8.62 7.53
CA VAL A 220 7.16 8.15 8.64
C VAL A 220 6.45 9.30 9.36
N CYS A 221 7.17 10.39 9.64
CA CYS A 221 6.59 11.60 10.19
C CYS A 221 5.57 12.26 9.23
N LEU A 222 5.78 12.17 7.92
CA LEU A 222 4.86 12.70 6.92
C LEU A 222 3.59 11.86 6.78
N THR A 223 3.65 10.54 6.99
CA THR A 223 2.46 9.67 7.02
C THR A 223 1.54 10.01 8.18
N GLN A 224 2.08 10.49 9.30
CA GLN A 224 1.32 10.95 10.48
C GLN A 224 1.66 12.42 10.76
N PHE A 225 1.27 13.31 9.85
CA PHE A 225 1.71 14.69 9.86
C PHE A 225 1.44 15.38 11.22
N PRO A 226 2.45 16.04 11.82
CA PRO A 226 2.27 16.67 13.13
C PRO A 226 1.21 17.77 13.06
N GLY A 227 0.16 17.63 13.87
CA GLY A 227 -0.99 18.54 13.87
C GLY A 227 -2.14 18.13 12.95
N ALA A 228 -2.03 17.02 12.21
CA ALA A 228 -3.16 16.44 11.50
C ALA A 228 -4.13 15.72 12.47
N GLU A 229 -5.42 15.80 12.17
CA GLU A 229 -6.48 15.28 13.04
C GLU A 229 -6.48 13.75 13.10
N GLY A 230 -6.41 13.20 14.33
CA GLY A 230 -6.34 11.76 14.57
C GLY A 230 -5.00 11.12 14.20
N ALA A 231 -3.96 11.91 13.95
CA ALA A 231 -2.61 11.41 13.74
C ALA A 231 -2.01 10.87 15.05
N GLN A 232 -1.29 9.76 14.96
CA GLN A 232 -0.55 9.23 16.10
C GLN A 232 0.68 10.11 16.42
N PRO A 233 1.08 10.23 17.70
CA PRO A 233 2.24 11.04 18.07
C PRO A 233 3.53 10.44 17.48
N VAL A 234 4.19 11.19 16.61
CA VAL A 234 5.47 10.82 15.94
C VAL A 234 6.70 11.48 16.58
N TYR A 235 6.63 11.85 17.87
CA TYR A 235 7.69 12.59 18.55
C TYR A 235 9.02 11.84 18.60
N TYR A 236 8.98 10.53 18.88
CA TYR A 236 10.19 9.70 18.96
C TYR A 236 10.90 9.61 17.60
N GLN A 237 10.12 9.38 16.55
CA GLN A 237 10.60 9.28 15.17
C GLN A 237 11.20 10.60 14.69
N ALA A 238 10.59 11.74 15.07
CA ALA A 238 11.13 13.06 14.76
C ALA A 238 12.46 13.33 15.48
N ILE A 239 12.54 12.99 16.77
CA ILE A 239 13.78 13.13 17.56
C ILE A 239 14.90 12.26 16.98
N GLU A 240 14.60 11.01 16.63
CA GLU A 240 15.54 10.09 15.99
C GLU A 240 16.00 10.58 14.61
N MET A 241 15.10 11.11 13.80
CA MET A 241 15.44 11.75 12.52
C MET A 241 16.43 12.89 12.72
N PHE A 242 16.17 13.81 13.66
CA PHE A 242 17.10 14.91 13.95
C PHE A 242 18.42 14.42 14.52
N ALA A 243 18.42 13.38 15.36
CA ALA A 243 19.64 12.76 15.87
C ALA A 243 20.50 12.18 14.74
N LEU A 244 19.88 11.50 13.76
CA LEU A 244 20.58 10.98 12.58
C LEU A 244 21.12 12.09 11.67
N LEU A 245 20.39 13.20 11.49
CA LEU A 245 20.90 14.36 10.78
C LEU A 245 22.12 14.96 11.50
N VAL A 246 22.08 15.04 12.84
CA VAL A 246 23.25 15.46 13.63
C VAL A 246 24.43 14.50 13.39
N VAL A 247 24.22 13.17 13.42
CA VAL A 247 25.28 12.19 13.13
C VAL A 247 25.85 12.36 11.72
N ALA A 248 25.00 12.62 10.72
CA ALA A 248 25.40 12.85 9.34
C ALA A 248 26.27 14.12 9.17
N PHE A 249 25.87 15.23 9.79
CA PHE A 249 26.52 16.53 9.61
C PHE A 249 27.69 16.80 10.56
N VAL A 250 27.65 16.27 11.79
CA VAL A 250 28.77 16.36 12.74
C VAL A 250 29.94 15.47 12.30
N GLY A 251 29.70 14.53 11.39
CA GLY A 251 30.73 13.66 10.85
C GLY A 251 31.13 12.58 11.84
N GLY A 252 30.16 11.91 12.47
CA GLY A 252 30.41 10.79 13.40
C GLY A 252 31.30 9.69 12.79
N GLY A 253 31.29 9.53 11.46
CA GLY A 253 32.16 8.61 10.72
C GLY A 253 33.62 9.07 10.54
N LYS A 254 34.05 10.22 11.07
CA LYS A 254 35.44 10.69 10.87
C LYS A 254 36.43 10.12 11.88
N TYR A 255 35.99 9.73 13.07
CA TYR A 255 36.90 9.46 14.19
C TYR A 255 36.93 8.01 14.69
N LEU A 256 35.89 7.19 14.43
CA LEU A 256 35.78 5.82 14.99
C LEU A 256 35.02 4.84 14.07
N SER A 257 35.06 5.05 12.75
CA SER A 257 34.30 4.24 11.80
C SER A 257 35.19 3.57 10.74
N LEU A 258 34.70 2.47 10.17
CA LEU A 258 35.36 1.74 9.09
C LEU A 258 35.62 2.64 7.87
N ASP A 259 34.78 3.65 7.63
CA ASP A 259 35.02 4.68 6.60
C ASP A 259 36.30 5.48 6.85
N SER A 260 36.61 5.79 8.10
CA SER A 260 37.85 6.49 8.46
C SER A 260 39.06 5.59 8.24
N VAL A 261 38.95 4.30 8.57
CA VAL A 261 40.00 3.30 8.33
C VAL A 261 40.24 3.11 6.83
N ILE A 262 39.20 2.94 6.02
CA ILE A 262 39.31 2.82 4.55
C ILE A 262 39.88 4.10 3.94
N ASN A 263 39.42 5.28 4.36
CA ASN A 263 39.97 6.56 3.89
C ASN A 263 41.43 6.76 4.32
N HIS A 264 41.82 6.29 5.51
CA HIS A 264 43.19 6.32 5.98
C HIS A 264 44.09 5.34 5.21
N PHE A 265 43.63 4.12 4.94
CA PHE A 265 44.35 3.16 4.09
C PHE A 265 44.45 3.62 2.63
N CYS A 266 43.39 4.19 2.04
CA CYS A 266 43.43 4.78 0.70
C CYS A 266 44.37 6.00 0.63
N LYS A 267 44.37 6.89 1.63
CA LYS A 267 45.32 8.01 1.70
C LYS A 267 46.77 7.53 1.92
N SER A 268 46.98 6.48 2.71
CA SER A 268 48.31 5.89 2.93
C SER A 268 48.83 5.18 1.68
N CYS A 269 47.96 4.49 0.93
CA CYS A 269 48.29 3.90 -0.37
C CYS A 269 48.58 4.97 -1.45
N CYS A 270 47.82 6.06 -1.50
CA CYS A 270 48.09 7.16 -2.43
C CYS A 270 49.36 7.95 -2.07
N ASN A 271 49.63 8.20 -0.77
CA ASN A 271 50.86 8.88 -0.34
C ASN A 271 52.13 8.04 -0.52
N SER A 272 52.02 6.71 -0.49
CA SER A 272 53.18 5.82 -0.74
C SER A 272 53.65 5.85 -2.20
N SER A 273 52.78 6.28 -3.13
CA SER A 273 53.17 6.48 -4.55
C SER A 273 53.96 7.77 -4.80
N GLU A 274 53.98 8.70 -3.83
CA GLU A 274 54.62 10.01 -4.00
C GLU A 274 56.06 10.05 -3.44
N GLN A 275 56.50 9.04 -2.69
CA GLN A 275 57.85 8.97 -2.09
C GLN A 275 58.89 8.19 -2.92
N THR A 276 58.55 7.70 -4.12
CA THR A 276 59.51 6.98 -5.00
C THR A 276 60.06 7.82 -6.16
N VAL A 277 59.94 9.14 -6.11
CA VAL A 277 60.67 10.05 -7.02
C VAL A 277 61.14 11.29 -6.27
N LYS A 278 62.23 11.16 -5.49
CA LYS A 278 63.17 12.27 -5.27
C LYS A 278 64.58 11.70 -5.31
N GLU A 279 65.33 12.23 -6.28
CA GLU A 279 66.74 12.02 -6.59
C GLU A 279 67.67 12.22 -5.39
#